data_AF-A0A395D1M4-F1
#
_entry.id   AF-A0A395D1M4-F1
#
_cell.length_a   1.000
_cell.length_b   1.000
_cell.length_c   1.000
_cell.angle_alpha   90.00
_cell.angle_beta   90.00
_cell.angle_gamma   90.00
#
_symmetry.space_group_name_H-M   'P 1'
#
loop_
_entity.id
_entity.type
_entity.pdbx_description
1 polymer ?
#
loop_
_entity_poly.entity_id
_entity_poly.type
_entity_poly.pdbx_seq_one_letter_code
_entity_poly.pdbx_strand_id
1 'polypeptide(L)'
;MKTEDLIGALVADLTATRTPFRRIFAGAIALGTVIAIGAFLLFIGLRPDIGQALESLRFLLKFAVTLSLLAAAIGLLSRLAVPGVSTGRWALALLAAPALLATAVVA
;
A
#
# COMPACT_ATOMS: atom_id res chain seq x y z
N MET A 1 37.07 -22.29 11.17
CA MET A 1 36.57 -20.91 10.96
C MET A 1 35.79 -20.55 12.21
N LYS A 2 36.07 -19.42 12.86
CA LYS A 2 35.42 -19.01 14.11
C LYS A 2 34.17 -18.21 13.78
N THR A 3 32.99 -18.77 14.06
CA THR A 3 31.69 -18.16 13.77
C THR A 3 31.54 -16.82 14.51
N GLU A 4 32.18 -16.71 15.68
CA GLU A 4 32.17 -15.54 16.55
C GLU A 4 32.84 -14.33 15.88
N ASP A 5 33.95 -14.56 15.17
CA ASP A 5 34.65 -13.50 14.43
C ASP A 5 33.81 -13.01 13.24
N LEU A 6 33.05 -13.91 12.61
CA LEU A 6 32.15 -13.58 11.49
C LEU A 6 30.93 -12.78 11.96
N ILE A 7 30.34 -13.17 13.10
CA ILE A 7 29.25 -12.42 13.73
C ILE A 7 29.75 -11.04 14.17
N GLY A 8 30.94 -10.96 14.78
CA GLY A 8 31.55 -9.69 15.18
C GLY A 8 31.77 -8.74 14.00
N ALA A 9 32.27 -9.25 12.88
CA ALA A 9 32.43 -8.47 11.65
C ALA A 9 31.08 -7.99 11.09
N LEU A 10 30.05 -8.83 11.09
CA LEU A 10 28.71 -8.46 10.63
C LEU A 10 28.09 -7.35 11.49
N VAL A 11 28.24 -7.44 12.81
CA VAL A 11 27.70 -6.44 13.75
C VAL A 11 28.45 -5.12 13.62
N ALA A 12 29.76 -5.15 13.40
CA ALA A 12 30.56 -3.95 13.15
C ALA A 12 30.18 -3.24 11.83
N ASP A 13 29.71 -4.00 10.83
CA ASP A 13 29.26 -3.49 9.53
C ASP A 13 27.79 -3.04 9.51
N LEU A 14 27.04 -3.23 10.61
CA LEU A 14 25.70 -2.65 10.79
C LEU A 14 25.82 -1.12 10.93
N THR A 15 26.11 -0.46 9.82
CA THR A 15 26.07 0.99 9.70
C THR A 15 24.63 1.39 10.01
N ALA A 16 24.40 1.99 11.18
CA ALA A 16 23.08 2.42 11.61
C ALA A 16 22.47 3.30 10.51
N THR A 17 21.54 2.73 9.74
CA THR A 17 20.87 3.45 8.67
C THR A 17 20.12 4.60 9.32
N ARG A 18 20.62 5.83 9.15
CA ARG A 18 20.12 7.02 9.87
C ARG A 18 18.66 7.34 9.56
N THR A 19 18.13 6.82 8.46
CA THR A 19 16.74 6.97 8.05
C THR A 19 15.96 5.68 8.24
N PRO A 20 14.93 5.66 9.10
CA PRO A 20 14.10 4.47 9.25
C PRO A 20 13.31 4.25 7.96
N PHE A 21 13.33 3.01 7.44
CA PHE A 21 12.60 2.58 6.24
C PHE A 21 11.16 3.12 6.20
N ARG A 22 10.47 3.12 7.36
CA ARG A 22 9.11 3.64 7.51
C ARG A 22 8.94 5.09 7.04
N ARG A 23 9.93 5.95 7.30
CA ARG A 23 9.88 7.37 6.88
C ARG A 23 10.08 7.52 5.38
N ILE A 24 10.99 6.74 4.79
CA ILE A 24 11.19 6.71 3.34
C ILE A 24 9.95 6.17 2.65
N PHE A 25 9.39 5.07 3.15
CA PHE A 25 8.19 4.44 2.61
C PHE A 25 6.98 5.38 2.66
N ALA A 26 6.76 6.07 3.78
CA ALA A 26 5.71 7.08 3.88
C ALA A 26 5.93 8.25 2.90
N GLY A 27 7.17 8.72 2.77
CA GLY A 27 7.53 9.76 1.79
C GLY A 27 7.28 9.33 0.35
N ALA A 28 7.60 8.08 0.01
CA ALA A 28 7.36 7.51 -1.31
C ALA A 28 5.85 7.39 -1.62
N ILE A 29 5.03 6.97 -0.67
CA ILE A 29 3.56 6.94 -0.82
C ILE A 29 3.02 8.35 -1.04
N ALA A 30 3.45 9.33 -0.24
CA ALA A 30 2.99 10.71 -0.36
C ALA A 30 3.35 11.31 -1.72
N LEU A 31 4.62 11.18 -2.12
CA LEU A 31 5.09 11.68 -3.42
C LEU A 31 4.39 10.98 -4.58
N GLY A 32 4.26 9.65 -4.53
CA GLY A 32 3.55 8.89 -5.56
C GLY A 32 2.08 9.29 -5.67
N THR A 33 1.42 9.59 -4.55
CA THR A 33 0.03 10.09 -4.52
C THR A 33 -0.07 11.46 -5.21
N VAL A 34 0.84 12.38 -4.91
CA VAL A 34 0.87 13.70 -5.56
C VAL A 34 1.10 13.57 -7.06
N ILE A 35 2.05 12.73 -7.48
CA ILE A 35 2.33 12.47 -8.90
C ILE A 35 1.10 11.87 -9.58
N ALA A 36 0.46 10.88 -8.96
CA ALA A 36 -0.74 10.23 -9.51
C ALA A 36 -1.92 11.19 -9.64
N ILE A 37 -2.16 12.05 -8.65
CA ILE A 37 -3.18 13.09 -8.72
C ILE A 37 -2.87 14.08 -9.85
N GLY A 38 -1.62 14.55 -9.95
CA GLY A 38 -1.21 15.44 -11.04
C GLY A 38 -1.41 14.81 -12.41
N ALA A 39 -0.98 13.56 -12.59
CA ALA A 39 -1.20 12.81 -13.83
C ALA A 39 -2.69 12.63 -14.14
N PHE A 40 -3.50 12.26 -13.15
CA PHE A 40 -4.95 12.13 -13.32
C PHE A 40 -5.58 13.45 -13.81
N LEU A 41 -5.24 14.58 -13.18
CA LEU A 41 -5.79 15.88 -13.54
C LEU A 41 -5.33 16.35 -14.93
N LEU A 42 -4.07 16.08 -15.30
CA LEU A 42 -3.51 16.53 -16.58
C LEU A 42 -3.97 15.68 -17.77
N PHE A 43 -4.13 14.37 -17.60
CA PHE A 43 -4.40 13.44 -18.71
C PHE A 43 -5.84 12.94 -18.78
N ILE A 44 -6.54 12.82 -17.64
CA ILE A 44 -7.88 12.23 -17.58
C ILE A 44 -8.94 13.29 -17.25
N GLY A 45 -8.66 14.16 -16.27
CA GLY A 45 -9.57 15.20 -15.80
C GLY A 45 -10.75 14.68 -14.96
N LEU A 46 -11.53 15.62 -14.41
CA LEU A 46 -12.77 15.27 -13.70
C LEU A 46 -13.91 15.07 -14.68
N ARG A 47 -14.71 14.04 -14.41
CA ARG A 47 -15.92 13.74 -15.18
C ARG A 47 -17.02 14.78 -14.85
N PRO A 48 -17.67 15.40 -15.84
CA PRO A 48 -18.63 16.47 -15.61
C PRO A 48 -19.89 16.02 -14.85
N ASP A 49 -20.27 14.75 -14.97
CA ASP A 49 -21.44 14.16 -14.31
C ASP A 49 -21.08 13.34 -13.06
N ILE A 50 -19.99 13.69 -12.35
CA ILE A 50 -19.62 13.07 -11.07
C ILE A 50 -20.78 13.11 -10.07
N GLY A 51 -21.52 14.22 -9.99
CA GLY A 51 -22.65 14.35 -9.07
C GLY A 51 -23.71 13.26 -9.26
N GLN A 52 -24.10 13.01 -10.50
CA GLN A 52 -25.04 11.94 -10.86
C GLN A 52 -24.41 10.55 -10.67
N ALA A 53 -23.13 10.40 -10.98
CA ALA A 53 -22.43 9.13 -10.83
C ALA A 53 -22.35 8.68 -9.36
N LEU A 54 -22.24 9.61 -8.41
CA LEU A 54 -22.22 9.33 -6.97
C LEU A 54 -23.51 8.71 -6.45
N GLU A 55 -24.63 8.85 -7.16
CA GLU A 55 -25.88 8.18 -6.77
C GLU A 55 -25.85 6.67 -7.10
N SER A 56 -24.91 6.22 -7.92
CA SER A 56 -24.73 4.81 -8.24
C SER A 56 -23.80 4.11 -7.24
N LEU A 57 -24.32 3.09 -6.57
CA LEU A 57 -23.53 2.22 -5.70
C LEU A 57 -22.29 1.64 -6.42
N ARG A 58 -22.44 1.30 -7.71
CA ARG A 58 -21.35 0.74 -8.53
C ARG A 58 -20.22 1.73 -8.76
N PHE A 59 -20.52 3.03 -8.81
CA PHE A 59 -19.49 4.06 -8.89
C PHE A 59 -18.69 4.15 -7.59
N LEU A 60 -19.37 4.16 -6.44
CA LEU A 60 -18.71 4.17 -5.12
C LEU A 60 -17.85 2.93 -4.90
N LEU A 61 -18.33 1.75 -5.34
CA LEU A 61 -17.60 0.50 -5.20
C LEU A 61 -16.25 0.50 -5.93
N LYS A 62 -16.10 1.23 -7.05
CA LYS A 62 -14.79 1.38 -7.72
C LYS A 62 -13.74 2.01 -6.79
N PHE A 63 -14.14 3.02 -6.01
CA PHE A 63 -13.26 3.65 -5.03
C PHE A 63 -13.06 2.76 -3.80
N ALA A 64 -14.12 2.12 -3.31
CA ALA A 64 -14.02 1.23 -2.16
C ALA A 64 -13.05 0.07 -2.42
N VAL A 65 -13.13 -0.56 -3.60
CA VAL A 65 -12.24 -1.65 -4.02
C VAL A 65 -10.79 -1.16 -4.08
N THR A 66 -10.52 -0.05 -4.76
CA THR A 66 -9.15 0.46 -4.92
C THR A 66 -8.54 0.93 -3.60
N LEU A 67 -9.31 1.62 -2.74
CA LEU A 67 -8.85 2.05 -1.42
C LEU A 67 -8.63 0.87 -0.47
N SER A 68 -9.48 -0.16 -0.51
CA SER A 68 -9.29 -1.36 0.30
C SER A 68 -7.99 -2.10 -0.08
N LEU A 69 -7.72 -2.20 -1.40
CA LEU A 69 -6.51 -2.82 -1.90
C LEU A 69 -5.27 -2.01 -1.55
N LEU A 70 -5.35 -0.67 -1.66
CA LEU A 70 -4.29 0.23 -1.25
C LEU A 70 -3.95 0.04 0.24
N ALA A 71 -4.96 0.04 1.11
CA ALA A 71 -4.77 -0.16 2.55
C ALA A 71 -4.12 -1.53 2.85
N ALA A 72 -4.62 -2.61 2.24
CA ALA A 72 -4.05 -3.94 2.38
C ALA A 72 -2.58 -4.00 1.93
N ALA A 73 -2.27 -3.40 0.78
CA ALA A 73 -0.92 -3.33 0.24
C ALA A 73 0.04 -2.56 1.16
N ILE A 74 -0.37 -1.39 1.67
CA ILE A 74 0.45 -0.59 2.60
C ILE A 74 0.73 -1.39 3.88
N GLY A 75 -0.28 -2.04 4.46
CA GLY A 75 -0.11 -2.85 5.67
C GLY A 75 0.78 -4.07 5.47
N LEU A 76 0.67 -4.75 4.32
CA LEU A 76 1.53 -5.88 3.96
C LEU A 76 2.97 -5.46 3.69
N LEU A 77 3.18 -4.45 2.85
CA LEU A 77 4.52 -3.95 2.52
C LEU A 77 5.27 -3.45 3.75
N SER A 78 4.57 -2.79 4.68
CA SER A 78 5.15 -2.32 5.94
C SER A 78 5.67 -3.47 6.83
N ARG A 79 5.09 -4.67 6.70
CA ARG A 79 5.50 -5.87 7.45
C ARG A 79 6.54 -6.69 6.72
N LEU A 80 6.34 -6.90 5.41
CA LEU A 80 7.25 -7.66 4.56
C LEU A 80 8.61 -6.98 4.38
N ALA A 81 8.68 -5.66 4.56
CA ALA A 81 9.94 -4.93 4.55
C ALA A 81 10.83 -5.18 5.77
N VAL A 82 10.32 -5.82 6.82
CA VAL A 82 11.09 -6.17 8.03
C VAL A 82 11.30 -7.68 8.08
N PRO A 83 12.56 -8.16 7.99
CA PRO A 83 12.86 -9.58 8.07
C PRO A 83 12.29 -10.21 9.35
N GLY A 84 11.68 -11.40 9.22
CA GLY A 84 11.14 -12.16 10.36
C GLY A 84 9.78 -11.69 10.89
N VAL A 85 9.21 -10.61 10.36
CA VAL A 85 7.87 -10.15 10.75
C VAL A 85 6.80 -10.91 9.95
N SER A 86 5.84 -11.51 10.66
CA SER A 86 4.71 -12.20 10.01
C SER A 86 3.70 -11.21 9.41
N THR A 87 3.14 -11.58 8.26
CA THR A 87 2.06 -10.84 7.59
C THR A 87 0.77 -10.83 8.41
N GLY A 88 0.47 -11.94 9.10
CA GLY A 88 -0.68 -12.06 10.02
C GLY A 88 -2.02 -11.72 9.35
N ARG A 89 -2.88 -11.00 10.06
CA ARG A 89 -4.22 -10.61 9.57
C ARG A 89 -4.21 -9.72 8.33
N TRP A 90 -3.09 -9.08 8.00
CA TRP A 90 -2.98 -8.28 6.78
C TRP A 90 -3.00 -9.13 5.51
N ALA A 91 -2.63 -10.40 5.58
CA ALA A 91 -2.82 -11.33 4.46
C ALA A 91 -4.31 -11.53 4.17
N LEU A 92 -5.15 -11.58 5.21
CA LEU A 92 -6.61 -11.68 5.04
C LEU A 92 -7.22 -10.36 4.52
N ALA A 93 -6.59 -9.22 4.77
CA ALA A 93 -7.07 -7.92 4.27
C ALA A 93 -7.09 -7.87 2.73
N LEU A 94 -6.26 -8.67 2.04
CA LEU A 94 -6.32 -8.83 0.57
C LEU A 94 -7.68 -9.37 0.09
N LEU A 95 -8.39 -10.12 0.94
CA LEU A 95 -9.72 -10.67 0.61
C LEU A 95 -10.82 -9.59 0.63
N ALA A 96 -10.55 -8.40 1.18
CA ALA A 96 -11.53 -7.32 1.17
C ALA A 96 -11.87 -6.86 -0.25
N ALA A 97 -10.87 -6.74 -1.13
CA ALA A 97 -11.08 -6.32 -2.52
C ALA A 97 -11.97 -7.31 -3.33
N PRO A 98 -11.70 -8.63 -3.38
CA PRO A 98 -12.57 -9.57 -4.07
C PRO A 98 -13.95 -9.69 -3.40
N ALA A 99 -14.06 -9.53 -2.08
CA ALA A 99 -15.37 -9.49 -1.41
C ALA A 99 -16.19 -8.28 -1.87
N LEU A 100 -15.60 -7.09 -1.95
CA LEU A 100 -16.24 -5.88 -2.48
C LEU A 100 -16.58 -6.00 -3.97
N LEU A 101 -15.79 -6.73 -4.75
CA LEU A 101 -16.11 -7.02 -6.15
C LEU A 101 -17.30 -7.98 -6.25
N ALA A 102 -17.37 -9.01 -5.40
CA ALA A 102 -18.49 -9.94 -5.37
C ALA A 102 -19.81 -9.23 -5.03
N THR A 103 -19.81 -8.29 -4.09
CA THR A 103 -21.01 -7.48 -3.79
C THR A 103 -21.41 -6.59 -4.97
N ALA A 104 -20.44 -6.07 -5.71
CA ALA A 104 -20.70 -5.25 -6.91
C ALA A 104 -21.38 -6.02 -8.05
N VAL A 105 -21.16 -7.34 -8.14
CA VAL A 105 -21.78 -8.20 -9.18
C VAL A 105 -23.22 -8.54 -8.83
N VAL A 106 -23.53 -8.69 -7.53
CA VAL A 106 -24.86 -9.09 -7.05
C VAL A 106 -25.82 -7.88 -6.94
N ALA A 107 -25.30 -6.66 -6.83
CA ALA A 107 -26.04 -5.40 -6.71
C ALA A 107 -26.25 -4.65 -8.05
#